data_AF-A0A816B9Q0-F1
#
_entry.id   AF-A0A816B9Q0-F1
#
_cell.length_a   1.000
_cell.length_b   1.000
_cell.length_c   1.000
_cell.angle_alpha   90.00
_cell.angle_beta   90.00
_cell.angle_gamma   90.00
#
_symmetry.space_group_name_H-M   'P 1'
#
loop_
_entity.id
_entity.type
_entity.pdbx_description
1 polymer ?
#
loop_
_entity_poly.entity_id
_entity_poly.type
_entity_poly.pdbx_seq_one_letter_code
_entity_poly.pdbx_strand_id
1 'polypeptide(L)'
;MQLPLQQQQQSLLLQPAPLVQPVPLVQPVPLVQPVPLVQPVPLRQSYEVSWNGHCYYLDGSSGSCATGYSLATNAILTCISTLFAGRTYATTISGNCCVWTADTYECYGLASNCNSAGPFTSGPTLGGAGCNNAQNHNAGQLTFCGSN
;
A
#
# COMPACT_ATOMS: atom_id res chain seq x y z
N MET A 1 60.69 4.99 -90.09
CA MET A 1 60.65 4.24 -88.81
C MET A 1 60.34 5.26 -87.74
N GLN A 2 59.12 5.24 -87.23
CA GLN A 2 58.49 6.27 -86.42
C GLN A 2 57.98 5.61 -85.15
N LEU A 3 58.27 6.15 -83.97
CA LEU A 3 57.54 6.02 -82.70
C LEU A 3 58.17 7.01 -81.65
N PRO A 4 57.50 7.39 -80.54
CA PRO A 4 56.83 8.69 -80.41
C PRO A 4 57.00 9.35 -79.00
N LEU A 5 56.04 10.23 -78.65
CA LEU A 5 55.70 10.81 -77.34
C LEU A 5 56.62 11.92 -76.81
N GLN A 6 56.15 13.16 -76.82
CA GLN A 6 56.02 13.97 -75.59
C GLN A 6 54.91 15.02 -75.71
N GLN A 7 53.99 14.95 -74.75
CA GLN A 7 53.40 16.06 -73.99
C GLN A 7 52.72 17.21 -74.74
N GLN A 8 51.38 17.17 -74.71
CA GLN A 8 50.64 18.37 -74.30
C GLN A 8 49.43 17.97 -73.44
N GLN A 9 49.70 17.87 -72.13
CA GLN A 9 48.69 18.05 -71.09
C GLN A 9 48.27 19.53 -71.07
N GLN A 10 46.98 19.80 -70.95
CA GLN A 10 46.42 20.97 -70.25
C GLN A 10 44.90 20.78 -70.17
N SER A 11 44.42 20.10 -69.13
CA SER A 11 44.03 20.66 -67.82
C SER A 11 42.53 21.00 -67.79
N LEU A 12 41.69 19.96 -67.64
CA LEU A 12 40.31 20.12 -67.23
C LEU A 12 40.30 20.58 -65.76
N LEU A 13 39.83 21.81 -65.51
CA LEU A 13 39.64 22.35 -64.18
C LEU A 13 38.48 21.62 -63.49
N LEU A 14 38.79 20.70 -62.58
CA LEU A 14 37.82 20.16 -61.64
C LEU A 14 37.50 21.24 -60.60
N GLN A 15 36.28 21.77 -60.61
CA GLN A 15 35.82 22.69 -59.57
C GLN A 15 35.62 21.93 -58.25
N PRO A 16 35.92 22.51 -57.08
CA PRO A 16 35.68 21.86 -55.79
C PRO A 16 34.18 21.74 -55.51
N ALA A 17 33.73 20.59 -55.01
CA ALA A 17 32.36 20.40 -54.52
C ALA A 17 32.09 21.28 -53.28
N PRO A 18 30.84 21.74 -53.07
CA PRO A 18 30.49 22.57 -51.92
C PRO A 18 30.63 21.79 -50.59
N LEU A 19 31.21 22.45 -49.59
CA LEU A 19 31.40 21.92 -48.24
C LEU A 19 30.05 21.71 -47.56
N VAL A 20 29.79 20.48 -47.10
CA VAL A 20 28.63 20.11 -46.28
C VAL A 20 28.78 20.75 -44.90
N GLN A 21 27.78 21.52 -44.46
CA GLN A 21 27.78 22.14 -43.14
C GLN A 21 27.57 21.09 -42.04
N PRO A 22 28.23 21.22 -40.86
CA PRO A 22 28.01 20.30 -39.76
C PRO A 22 26.59 20.42 -39.19
N VAL A 23 25.98 19.27 -38.90
CA VAL A 23 24.68 19.18 -38.22
C VAL A 23 24.80 19.70 -36.78
N PRO A 24 23.84 20.48 -36.26
CA PRO A 24 23.85 20.93 -34.86
C PRO A 24 23.80 19.75 -33.89
N LEU A 25 24.66 19.77 -32.87
CA LEU A 25 24.65 18.78 -31.79
C LEU A 25 23.33 18.89 -31.00
N VAL A 26 22.61 17.78 -30.92
CA VAL A 26 21.41 17.64 -30.08
C VAL A 26 21.83 17.75 -28.61
N GLN A 27 21.18 18.65 -27.86
CA GLN A 27 21.50 18.84 -26.45
C GLN A 27 21.05 17.62 -25.61
N PRO A 28 21.80 17.24 -24.57
CA PRO A 28 21.39 16.15 -23.68
C PRO A 28 20.08 16.48 -22.97
N VAL A 29 19.18 15.51 -22.92
CA VAL A 29 17.96 15.60 -22.11
C VAL A 29 18.35 15.69 -20.62
N PRO A 30 17.73 16.58 -19.83
CA PRO A 30 17.97 16.64 -18.39
C PRO A 30 17.66 15.29 -17.73
N LEU A 31 18.57 14.83 -16.87
CA LEU A 31 18.36 13.63 -16.07
C LEU A 31 17.12 13.79 -15.20
N VAL A 32 16.15 12.90 -15.37
CA VAL A 32 14.96 12.80 -14.51
C VAL A 32 15.44 12.47 -13.10
N GLN A 33 15.06 13.30 -12.12
CA GLN A 33 15.47 13.09 -10.74
C GLN A 33 14.86 11.79 -10.19
N PRO A 34 15.57 11.04 -9.33
CA PRO A 34 15.03 9.85 -8.71
C PRO A 34 13.75 10.18 -7.91
N VAL A 35 12.71 9.37 -8.11
CA VAL A 35 11.50 9.41 -7.28
C VAL A 35 11.92 9.14 -5.82
N PRO A 36 11.42 9.90 -4.82
CA PRO A 36 11.70 9.62 -3.43
C PRO A 36 11.32 8.17 -3.10
N LEU A 37 12.23 7.45 -2.45
CA LEU A 37 11.96 6.11 -1.94
C LEU A 37 10.75 6.17 -0.99
N VAL A 38 9.72 5.37 -1.27
CA VAL A 38 8.59 5.18 -0.36
C VAL A 38 9.15 4.63 0.95
N GLN A 39 9.09 5.42 2.02
CA GLN A 39 9.56 4.96 3.32
C GLN A 39 8.70 3.77 3.76
N PRO A 40 9.28 2.71 4.36
CA PRO A 40 8.51 1.64 4.96
C PRO A 40 7.55 2.26 6.00
N VAL A 41 6.24 2.06 5.79
CA VAL A 41 5.25 2.39 6.82
C VAL A 41 5.62 1.58 8.06
N PRO A 42 5.78 2.19 9.25
CA PRO A 42 6.03 1.45 10.48
C PRO A 42 4.97 0.36 10.62
N LEU A 43 5.38 -0.90 10.80
CA LEU A 43 4.48 -2.08 10.75
C LEU A 43 3.23 -1.95 11.65
N ARG A 44 3.31 -1.17 12.73
CA ARG A 44 2.19 -0.88 13.63
C ARG A 44 1.08 -0.04 12.98
N GLN A 45 1.43 0.89 12.09
CA GLN A 45 0.45 1.75 11.41
C GLN A 45 -0.43 0.99 10.41
N SER A 46 -0.06 -0.22 9.99
CA SER A 46 -0.88 -1.00 9.07
C SER A 46 -2.06 -1.69 9.76
N TYR A 47 -2.04 -1.88 11.08
CA TYR A 47 -3.11 -2.58 11.80
C TYR A 47 -3.66 -1.82 13.02
N GLU A 48 -2.94 -0.85 13.57
CA GLU A 48 -3.39 -0.08 14.73
C GLU A 48 -4.14 1.20 14.34
N VAL A 49 -5.10 1.56 15.20
CA VAL A 49 -5.78 2.86 15.23
C VAL A 49 -5.40 3.54 16.55
N SER A 50 -4.87 4.77 16.48
CA SER A 50 -4.61 5.57 17.67
C SER A 50 -5.78 6.50 17.95
N TRP A 51 -6.31 6.48 19.17
CA TRP A 51 -7.39 7.38 19.59
C TRP A 51 -7.29 7.70 21.08
N ASN A 52 -7.36 8.99 21.40
CA ASN A 52 -7.30 9.52 22.77
C ASN A 52 -6.10 9.01 23.61
N GLY A 53 -4.92 8.89 23.00
CA GLY A 53 -3.70 8.43 23.68
C GLY A 53 -3.55 6.91 23.80
N HIS A 54 -4.52 6.13 23.31
CA HIS A 54 -4.47 4.67 23.29
C HIS A 54 -4.35 4.11 21.87
N CYS A 55 -3.82 2.90 21.75
CA CYS A 55 -3.78 2.14 20.50
C CYS A 55 -4.81 1.02 20.52
N TYR A 56 -5.47 0.81 19.38
CA TYR A 56 -6.51 -0.20 19.21
C TYR A 56 -6.24 -1.03 17.96
N TYR A 57 -6.59 -2.31 18.00
CA TYR A 57 -6.46 -3.18 16.84
C TYR A 57 -7.57 -4.23 16.80
N LEU A 58 -7.72 -4.84 15.62
CA LEU A 58 -8.58 -5.99 15.37
C LEU A 58 -7.73 -7.23 15.12
N ASP A 59 -8.11 -8.36 15.69
CA ASP A 59 -7.35 -9.61 15.53
C ASP A 59 -8.24 -10.86 15.64
N GLY A 60 -7.88 -11.95 14.95
CA GLY A 60 -8.57 -13.24 15.04
C GLY A 60 -8.21 -14.05 16.29
N SER A 61 -7.97 -13.39 17.42
CA SER A 61 -7.29 -13.96 18.59
C SER A 61 -8.23 -14.56 19.65
N SER A 62 -9.53 -14.73 19.34
CA SER A 62 -10.48 -15.44 20.22
C SER A 62 -10.61 -14.82 21.62
N GLY A 63 -10.71 -13.49 21.70
CA GLY A 63 -10.82 -12.75 22.96
C GLY A 63 -9.47 -12.46 23.64
N SER A 64 -8.36 -12.98 23.12
CA SER A 64 -7.03 -12.79 23.70
C SER A 64 -6.34 -11.55 23.12
N CYS A 65 -5.85 -10.66 23.97
CA CYS A 65 -5.09 -9.48 23.56
C CYS A 65 -3.59 -9.66 23.80
N ALA A 66 -2.77 -8.94 23.02
CA ALA A 66 -1.33 -8.89 23.18
C ALA A 66 -0.96 -8.27 24.54
N THR A 67 0.25 -8.55 25.03
CA THR A 67 0.76 -7.95 26.27
C THR A 67 0.65 -6.43 26.24
N GLY A 68 0.06 -5.86 27.29
CA GLY A 68 -0.21 -4.41 27.39
C GLY A 68 -1.54 -3.96 26.79
N TYR A 69 -2.36 -4.89 26.30
CA TYR A 69 -3.69 -4.63 25.78
C TYR A 69 -4.74 -5.50 26.49
N SER A 70 -5.98 -5.03 26.52
CA SER A 70 -7.15 -5.77 26.99
C SER A 70 -8.30 -5.61 26.00
N LEU A 71 -9.37 -6.40 26.18
CA LEU A 71 -10.60 -6.17 25.42
C LEU A 71 -11.06 -4.73 25.62
N ALA A 72 -11.34 -4.04 24.52
CA ALA A 72 -11.92 -2.71 24.53
C ALA A 72 -13.45 -2.79 24.38
N THR A 73 -14.16 -1.73 24.74
CA THR A 73 -15.63 -1.70 24.79
C THR A 73 -16.25 -1.33 23.44
N ASN A 74 -17.51 -1.72 23.25
CA ASN A 74 -18.41 -1.28 22.20
C ASN A 74 -18.49 0.25 22.13
N ALA A 75 -18.44 0.95 23.27
CA ALA A 75 -18.47 2.41 23.30
C ALA A 75 -17.27 3.01 22.55
N ILE A 76 -16.06 2.50 22.78
CA ILE A 76 -14.86 2.94 22.06
C ILE A 76 -14.95 2.53 20.60
N LEU A 77 -15.35 1.28 20.31
CA LEU A 77 -15.49 0.79 18.94
C LEU A 77 -16.46 1.64 18.12
N THR A 78 -17.53 2.13 18.74
CA THR A 78 -18.49 3.05 18.12
C THR A 78 -17.81 4.34 17.65
N CYS A 79 -16.89 4.88 18.45
CA CYS A 79 -16.19 6.12 18.13
C CYS A 79 -15.14 5.97 17.02
N ILE A 80 -14.48 4.81 16.95
CA ILE A 80 -13.29 4.64 16.10
C ILE A 80 -13.49 3.63 14.95
N SER A 81 -14.67 3.02 14.85
CA SER A 81 -14.99 1.95 13.91
C SER A 81 -14.49 2.25 12.50
N THR A 82 -14.82 3.42 11.95
CA THR A 82 -14.49 3.80 10.58
C THR A 82 -12.99 3.97 10.33
N LEU A 83 -12.20 4.21 11.39
CA LEU A 83 -10.75 4.38 11.31
C LEU A 83 -10.00 3.07 11.02
N PHE A 84 -10.69 1.92 11.11
CA PHE A 84 -10.15 0.62 10.72
C PHE A 84 -10.16 0.38 9.21
N ALA A 85 -10.81 1.24 8.41
CA ALA A 85 -10.69 1.17 6.96
C ALA A 85 -9.22 1.33 6.53
N GLY A 86 -8.74 0.43 5.66
CA GLY A 86 -7.35 0.38 5.24
C GLY A 86 -6.39 -0.30 6.23
N ARG A 87 -6.87 -0.73 7.40
CA ARG A 87 -6.07 -1.53 8.36
C ARG A 87 -6.16 -3.02 8.04
N THR A 88 -5.25 -3.82 8.59
CA THR A 88 -5.28 -5.28 8.56
C THR A 88 -5.51 -5.85 9.95
N TYR A 89 -5.65 -7.18 10.05
CA TYR A 89 -5.50 -7.85 11.35
C TYR A 89 -4.10 -7.61 11.91
N ALA A 90 -3.99 -7.60 13.24
CA ALA A 90 -2.71 -7.43 13.91
C ALA A 90 -1.79 -8.64 13.72
N THR A 91 -2.32 -9.86 13.87
CA THR A 91 -1.52 -11.09 13.78
C THR A 91 -2.24 -12.22 13.03
N THR A 92 -3.51 -12.46 13.37
CA THR A 92 -4.27 -13.64 13.01
C THR A 92 -5.51 -13.21 12.26
N ILE A 93 -5.76 -13.81 11.10
CA ILE A 93 -7.00 -13.57 10.36
C ILE A 93 -8.15 -14.19 11.14
N SER A 94 -9.20 -13.40 11.38
CA SER A 94 -10.40 -13.90 12.04
C SER A 94 -11.10 -14.98 11.22
N GLY A 95 -11.72 -15.96 11.87
CA GLY A 95 -12.65 -16.92 11.27
C GLY A 95 -14.12 -16.56 11.49
N ASN A 96 -14.42 -15.62 12.41
CA ASN A 96 -15.76 -15.13 12.72
C ASN A 96 -15.81 -13.60 12.58
N CYS A 97 -16.90 -13.09 12.02
CA CYS A 97 -17.04 -11.67 11.72
C CYS A 97 -17.60 -10.84 12.87
N CYS A 98 -18.11 -11.47 13.93
CA CYS A 98 -18.58 -10.76 15.11
C CYS A 98 -17.41 -10.29 15.98
N VAL A 99 -17.46 -9.04 16.42
CA VAL A 99 -16.40 -8.45 17.24
C VAL A 99 -16.67 -8.79 18.69
N TRP A 100 -15.75 -9.52 19.30
CA TRP A 100 -15.66 -9.72 20.73
C TRP A 100 -15.05 -8.48 21.38
N THR A 101 -15.85 -7.85 22.25
CA THR A 101 -15.48 -6.69 23.06
C THR A 101 -15.56 -7.02 24.55
N ALA A 102 -15.21 -6.07 25.42
CA ALA A 102 -15.33 -6.23 26.86
C ALA A 102 -16.79 -6.23 27.36
N ASP A 103 -17.76 -5.93 26.49
CA ASP A 103 -19.19 -5.90 26.82
C ASP A 103 -19.83 -7.30 26.73
N THR A 104 -21.04 -7.43 27.28
CA THR A 104 -21.78 -8.69 27.36
C THR A 104 -22.14 -9.31 26.02
N TYR A 105 -22.27 -8.49 24.97
CA TYR A 105 -22.81 -8.90 23.68
C TYR A 105 -21.99 -8.37 22.50
N GLU A 106 -21.83 -9.22 21.49
CA GLU A 106 -21.22 -8.90 20.21
C GLU A 106 -22.26 -8.25 19.30
N CYS A 107 -22.26 -6.91 19.28
CA CYS A 107 -23.19 -6.12 18.48
C CYS A 107 -22.55 -5.55 17.21
N TYR A 108 -21.24 -5.69 17.06
CA TYR A 108 -20.48 -5.19 15.92
C TYR A 108 -19.95 -6.35 15.10
N GLY A 109 -19.82 -6.14 13.79
CA GLY A 109 -19.17 -7.11 12.93
C GLY A 109 -18.55 -6.50 11.68
N LEU A 110 -17.57 -7.20 11.11
CA LEU A 110 -17.00 -6.84 9.81
C LEU A 110 -17.90 -7.39 8.68
N ALA A 111 -18.67 -6.50 8.06
CA ALA A 111 -19.56 -6.87 6.94
C ALA A 111 -18.79 -7.23 5.64
N SER A 112 -17.55 -6.79 5.51
CA SER A 112 -16.69 -7.06 4.35
C SER A 112 -15.25 -7.32 4.79
N ASN A 113 -14.51 -8.12 4.01
CA ASN A 113 -13.10 -8.47 4.25
C ASN A 113 -12.82 -9.15 5.60
N CYS A 114 -13.88 -9.64 6.24
CA CYS A 114 -13.78 -10.65 7.28
C CYS A 114 -13.21 -11.96 6.69
N ASN A 115 -12.47 -12.73 7.47
CA ASN A 115 -11.90 -14.02 7.06
C ASN A 115 -10.91 -13.94 5.88
N SER A 116 -10.32 -12.77 5.64
CA SER A 116 -9.36 -12.50 4.56
C SER A 116 -8.27 -11.56 5.07
N ALA A 117 -7.02 -11.66 4.62
CA ALA A 117 -5.87 -10.93 5.18
C ALA A 117 -5.96 -9.39 5.25
N GLY A 118 -6.97 -8.79 4.61
CA GLY A 118 -7.13 -7.35 4.49
C GLY A 118 -6.37 -6.78 3.29
N PRO A 119 -6.27 -5.43 3.18
CA PRO A 119 -6.82 -4.47 4.12
C PRO A 119 -8.35 -4.50 4.18
N PHE A 120 -8.90 -4.04 5.30
CA PHE A 120 -10.34 -3.90 5.48
C PHE A 120 -10.87 -2.80 4.57
N THR A 121 -11.94 -3.09 3.82
CA THR A 121 -12.62 -2.05 3.02
C THR A 121 -13.34 -1.05 3.92
N SER A 122 -13.87 -1.52 5.04
CA SER A 122 -14.49 -0.72 6.10
C SER A 122 -14.17 -1.32 7.46
N GLY A 123 -14.27 -0.52 8.52
CA GLY A 123 -14.23 -1.08 9.87
C GLY A 123 -15.52 -1.79 10.29
N PRO A 124 -15.57 -2.31 11.53
CA PRO A 124 -16.74 -3.00 12.06
C PRO A 124 -17.95 -2.06 12.15
N THR A 125 -19.13 -2.57 11.83
CA THR A 125 -20.39 -1.81 11.92
C THR A 125 -21.35 -2.50 12.87
N LEU A 126 -22.25 -1.71 13.47
CA LEU A 126 -23.33 -2.24 14.30
C LEU A 126 -24.22 -3.16 13.46
N GLY A 127 -24.47 -4.39 13.93
CA GLY A 127 -25.21 -5.40 13.16
C GLY A 127 -24.43 -6.01 11.99
N GLY A 128 -23.17 -5.61 11.76
CA GLY A 128 -22.36 -6.07 10.65
C GLY A 128 -22.22 -7.60 10.64
N ALA A 129 -22.24 -8.21 9.45
CA ALA A 129 -22.25 -9.67 9.27
C ALA A 129 -23.37 -10.43 10.04
N GLY A 130 -24.45 -9.74 10.43
CA GLY A 130 -25.55 -10.32 11.19
C GLY A 130 -25.31 -10.36 12.71
N CYS A 131 -24.27 -9.71 13.21
CA CYS A 131 -23.92 -9.69 14.63
C CYS A 131 -24.85 -8.74 15.40
N ASN A 132 -25.94 -9.28 15.93
CA ASN A 132 -26.91 -8.54 16.74
C ASN A 132 -27.15 -9.28 18.05
N ASN A 133 -26.56 -8.78 19.14
CA ASN A 133 -26.55 -9.45 20.44
C ASN A 133 -26.03 -10.89 20.38
N ALA A 134 -25.01 -11.14 19.56
CA ALA A 134 -24.39 -12.46 19.48
C ALA A 134 -23.48 -12.74 20.69
N GLN A 135 -23.22 -14.02 20.96
CA GLN A 135 -22.27 -14.51 21.98
C GLN A 135 -21.51 -15.72 21.44
N ASN A 136 -21.12 -15.62 20.17
CA ASN A 136 -20.55 -16.73 19.42
C ASN A 136 -19.03 -16.75 19.61
N HIS A 137 -18.57 -16.93 20.84
CA HIS A 137 -17.16 -16.91 21.26
C HIS A 137 -16.40 -18.15 20.78
N ASN A 138 -16.25 -18.26 19.46
CA ASN A 138 -15.67 -19.41 18.79
C ASN A 138 -14.15 -19.26 18.61
N ALA A 139 -13.50 -20.35 18.20
CA ALA A 139 -12.11 -20.28 17.76
C ALA A 139 -11.97 -19.34 16.55
N GLY A 140 -10.95 -18.50 16.59
CA GLY A 140 -10.72 -17.47 15.57
C GLY A 140 -11.67 -16.29 15.68
N GLN A 141 -12.24 -15.98 16.85
CA GLN A 141 -13.13 -14.82 17.00
C GLN A 141 -12.41 -13.52 16.70
N LEU A 142 -13.09 -12.63 15.95
CA LEU A 142 -12.62 -11.26 15.77
C LEU A 142 -12.65 -10.55 17.11
N THR A 143 -11.52 -10.03 17.53
CA THR A 143 -11.26 -9.51 18.86
C THR A 143 -10.87 -8.06 18.74
N PHE A 144 -11.47 -7.20 19.55
CA PHE A 144 -11.15 -5.79 19.61
C PHE A 144 -10.37 -5.48 20.88
N CYS A 145 -9.09 -5.15 20.69
CA CYS A 145 -8.15 -4.89 21.76
C CYS A 145 -7.78 -3.40 21.81
N GLY A 146 -7.62 -2.87 23.03
CA GLY A 146 -7.12 -1.53 23.31
C GLY A 146 -5.97 -1.57 24.31
N SER A 147 -5.02 -0.66 24.18
CA SER A 147 -3.88 -0.56 25.11
C SER A 147 -4.34 -0.13 26.50
N ASN A 148 -3.79 -0.75 27.53
CA ASN A 148 -4.05 -0.45 28.95
C ASN A 148 -3.63 0.98 29.34
#